data_AF-M3Y3D6-F1
#
_entry.id   AF-M3Y3D6-F1
#
_cell.length_a   1.000
_cell.length_b   1.000
_cell.length_c   1.000
_cell.angle_alpha   90.00
_cell.angle_beta   90.00
_cell.angle_gamma   90.00
#
_symmetry.space_group_name_H-M   'P 1'
#
loop_
_entity.id
_entity.type
_entity.pdbx_description
1 polymer ?
#
loop_
_entity_poly.entity_id
_entity_poly.type
_entity_poly.pdbx_seq_one_letter_code
_entity_poly.pdbx_strand_id
1 'polypeptide(L)'
;MLSTTACAVLCHQKDNPRRVVILVVPSKDLSQVLRGLRLEAFSGPPEPSRPFQVKEGDQLLLRFTGNIFASSNGKDYEKDFKLIFHLQRKPRLELQIKEVDEFGNYSCPHYKGTIVIYKIPKEKVVHNLDQSLILDENHHHLPICKLPLKLPKHKKLINRPQSTKIISTDPVGALWDNLLHWLAEELSEENAARLSSSLPVRRSTVELIRLKSPGDLTEQIHELLCFWKKSLPKSTDKVRLLARHLRQIGRRDLAEELKFKWEQKVFTEPQQWFDKTE
;
A
#
# COMPACT_ATOMS: atom_id res chain seq x y z
N MET A 1 11.60 -36.39 -34.91
CA MET A 1 11.30 -34.93 -34.91
C MET A 1 12.27 -34.23 -33.97
N LEU A 2 12.93 -33.17 -34.42
CA LEU A 2 13.91 -32.41 -33.63
C LEU A 2 13.19 -31.60 -32.53
N SER A 3 13.62 -31.77 -31.28
CA SER A 3 13.19 -30.93 -30.16
C SER A 3 14.13 -29.74 -30.01
N THR A 4 13.57 -28.56 -29.84
CA THR A 4 14.27 -27.31 -29.59
C THR A 4 14.06 -26.88 -28.14
N THR A 5 15.13 -26.44 -27.49
CA THR A 5 15.04 -25.82 -26.17
C THR A 5 14.63 -24.35 -26.33
N ALA A 6 13.45 -23.99 -25.82
CA ALA A 6 12.87 -22.66 -25.88
C ALA A 6 12.63 -22.06 -24.49
N CYS A 7 12.52 -20.75 -24.42
CA CYS A 7 12.13 -20.00 -23.23
C CYS A 7 10.92 -19.13 -23.54
N ALA A 8 10.03 -18.98 -22.57
CA ALA A 8 8.91 -18.06 -22.64
C ALA A 8 9.31 -16.72 -22.00
N VAL A 9 8.98 -15.63 -22.67
CA VAL A 9 9.29 -14.25 -22.24
C VAL A 9 7.99 -13.48 -22.15
N LEU A 10 7.81 -12.74 -21.05
CA LEU A 10 6.70 -11.85 -20.82
C LEU A 10 7.24 -10.43 -20.61
N CYS A 11 6.75 -9.47 -21.37
CA CYS A 11 7.14 -8.07 -21.24
C CYS A 11 5.92 -7.15 -21.22
N HIS A 12 6.00 -6.04 -20.48
CA HIS A 12 4.98 -4.99 -20.50
C HIS A 12 5.42 -3.86 -21.43
N GLN A 13 4.48 -3.13 -22.02
CA GLN A 13 4.83 -1.91 -22.74
C GLN A 13 5.20 -0.81 -21.73
N LYS A 14 6.28 -0.07 -21.99
CA LYS A 14 6.81 0.97 -21.08
C LYS A 14 5.78 2.07 -20.79
N ASP A 15 5.04 2.47 -21.80
CA ASP A 15 4.04 3.55 -21.70
C ASP A 15 2.66 3.07 -21.25
N ASN A 16 2.39 1.76 -21.38
CA ASN A 16 1.10 1.18 -21.05
C ASN A 16 1.25 -0.19 -20.36
N PRO A 17 1.17 -0.25 -19.01
CA PRO A 17 1.38 -1.49 -18.28
C PRO A 17 0.28 -2.53 -18.51
N ARG A 18 -0.85 -2.13 -19.11
CA ARG A 18 -1.94 -3.02 -19.52
C ARG A 18 -1.65 -3.73 -20.83
N ARG A 19 -0.68 -3.28 -21.63
CA ARG A 19 -0.26 -4.00 -22.83
C ARG A 19 0.92 -4.90 -22.50
N VAL A 20 0.77 -6.17 -22.82
CA VAL A 20 1.81 -7.18 -22.61
C VAL A 20 2.08 -7.95 -23.89
N VAL A 21 3.32 -8.37 -24.04
CA VAL A 21 3.76 -9.25 -25.13
C VAL A 21 4.31 -10.52 -24.51
N ILE A 22 3.86 -11.64 -25.04
CA ILE A 22 4.32 -12.98 -24.68
C ILE A 22 4.96 -13.62 -25.90
N LEU A 23 6.18 -14.08 -25.73
CA LEU A 23 6.97 -14.71 -26.79
C LEU A 23 7.48 -16.06 -26.33
N VAL A 24 7.59 -17.00 -27.26
CA VAL A 24 8.31 -18.25 -27.02
C VAL A 24 9.44 -18.35 -28.03
N VAL A 25 10.66 -18.32 -27.55
CA VAL A 25 11.85 -18.17 -28.40
C VAL A 25 12.86 -19.27 -28.12
N PRO A 26 13.63 -19.70 -29.13
CA PRO A 26 14.76 -20.59 -28.89
C PRO A 26 15.70 -19.98 -27.86
N SER A 27 16.17 -20.81 -26.92
CA SER A 27 17.08 -20.38 -25.85
C SER A 27 18.35 -19.69 -26.38
N LYS A 28 18.81 -20.09 -27.58
CA LYS A 28 19.96 -19.49 -28.28
C LYS A 28 19.72 -18.03 -28.71
N ASP A 29 18.49 -17.68 -29.07
CA ASP A 29 18.12 -16.37 -29.61
C ASP A 29 17.60 -15.40 -28.54
N LEU A 30 17.46 -15.88 -27.31
CA LEU A 30 16.86 -15.16 -26.18
C LEU A 30 17.51 -13.79 -25.94
N SER A 31 18.84 -13.71 -25.97
CA SER A 31 19.59 -12.47 -25.73
C SER A 31 19.31 -11.41 -26.81
N GLN A 32 19.22 -11.82 -28.07
CA GLN A 32 18.91 -10.95 -29.20
C GLN A 32 17.46 -10.46 -29.13
N VAL A 33 16.51 -11.35 -28.81
CA VAL A 33 15.09 -10.98 -28.68
C VAL A 33 14.88 -10.00 -27.53
N LEU A 34 15.51 -10.23 -26.37
CA LEU A 34 15.42 -9.30 -25.24
C LEU A 34 15.99 -7.92 -25.58
N ARG A 35 17.04 -7.84 -26.41
CA ARG A 35 17.57 -6.57 -26.90
C ARG A 35 16.59 -5.88 -27.85
N GLY A 36 15.96 -6.63 -28.76
CA GLY A 36 14.93 -6.12 -29.66
C GLY A 36 13.72 -5.55 -28.92
N LEU A 37 13.21 -6.26 -27.90
CA LEU A 37 12.08 -5.80 -27.09
C LEU A 37 12.36 -4.50 -26.36
N ARG A 38 13.60 -4.30 -25.89
CA ARG A 38 14.00 -3.02 -25.28
C ARG A 38 13.97 -1.86 -26.27
N LEU A 39 14.30 -2.10 -27.53
CA LEU A 39 14.22 -1.10 -28.60
C LEU A 39 12.76 -0.79 -28.96
N GLU A 40 11.87 -1.78 -28.91
CA GLU A 40 10.42 -1.64 -29.14
C GLU A 40 9.65 -1.02 -27.94
N ALA A 41 10.36 -0.43 -26.97
CA ALA A 41 9.79 0.15 -25.75
C ALA A 41 9.00 -0.85 -24.88
N PHE A 42 9.35 -2.15 -24.92
CA PHE A 42 8.86 -3.12 -23.95
C PHE A 42 9.84 -3.24 -22.76
N SER A 43 9.29 -3.13 -21.57
CA SER A 43 9.97 -3.27 -20.28
C SER A 43 9.18 -4.25 -19.40
N GLY A 44 9.81 -5.34 -19.00
CA GLY A 44 9.20 -6.32 -18.09
C GLY A 44 10.22 -6.84 -17.09
N PRO A 45 9.78 -7.58 -16.05
CA PRO A 45 10.72 -8.25 -15.16
C PRO A 45 11.72 -9.08 -15.98
N PRO A 46 13.02 -9.03 -15.65
CA PRO A 46 14.09 -9.46 -16.54
C PRO A 46 14.23 -10.98 -16.65
N GLU A 47 13.42 -11.75 -15.94
CA GLU A 47 13.59 -13.20 -15.85
C GLU A 47 12.69 -13.93 -16.85
N PRO A 48 13.26 -14.47 -17.94
CA PRO A 48 12.55 -15.39 -18.81
C PRO A 48 12.22 -16.68 -18.05
N SER A 49 11.30 -17.49 -18.60
CA SER A 49 11.05 -18.80 -18.03
C SER A 49 12.32 -19.65 -18.03
N ARG A 50 12.33 -20.67 -17.16
CA ARG A 50 13.29 -21.77 -17.32
C ARG A 50 13.16 -22.37 -18.72
N PRO A 51 14.27 -22.78 -19.36
CA PRO A 51 14.21 -23.40 -20.67
C PRO A 51 13.41 -24.71 -20.64
N PHE A 52 12.66 -24.98 -21.71
CA PHE A 52 11.85 -26.18 -21.86
C PHE A 52 11.88 -26.71 -23.29
N GLN A 53 11.51 -27.98 -23.48
CA GLN A 53 11.58 -28.66 -24.78
C GLN A 53 10.28 -28.52 -25.58
N VAL A 54 10.38 -28.00 -26.80
CA VAL A 54 9.28 -27.84 -27.77
C VAL A 54 9.66 -28.40 -29.13
N LYS A 55 8.69 -28.89 -29.89
CA LYS A 55 8.83 -29.35 -31.28
C LYS A 55 8.10 -28.38 -32.20
N GLU A 56 8.50 -28.42 -33.46
CA GLU A 56 7.83 -27.64 -34.52
C GLU A 56 6.35 -28.01 -34.61
N GLY A 57 5.48 -27.00 -34.53
CA GLY A 57 4.02 -27.16 -34.56
C GLY A 57 3.37 -27.57 -33.24
N ASP A 58 4.13 -27.66 -32.13
CA ASP A 58 3.54 -27.84 -30.80
C ASP A 58 2.67 -26.64 -30.45
N GLN A 59 1.48 -26.90 -29.89
CA GLN A 59 0.61 -25.85 -29.37
C GLN A 59 0.92 -25.61 -27.89
N LEU A 60 1.00 -24.34 -27.52
CA LEU A 60 1.18 -23.88 -26.15
C LEU A 60 -0.10 -23.19 -25.72
N LEU A 61 -0.72 -23.70 -24.65
CA LEU A 61 -1.88 -23.08 -24.03
C LEU A 61 -1.40 -22.20 -22.87
N LEU A 62 -1.68 -20.90 -22.96
CA LEU A 62 -1.36 -19.90 -21.96
C LEU A 62 -2.63 -19.60 -21.16
N ARG A 63 -2.64 -19.99 -19.89
CA ARG A 63 -3.75 -19.75 -18.96
C ARG A 63 -3.41 -18.65 -17.97
N PHE A 64 -4.19 -17.58 -17.97
CA PHE A 64 -4.14 -16.52 -16.98
C PHE A 64 -4.85 -16.96 -15.71
N THR A 65 -4.14 -16.84 -14.59
CA THR A 65 -4.60 -17.22 -13.24
C THR A 65 -4.38 -16.07 -12.26
N GLY A 66 -5.13 -16.08 -11.15
CA GLY A 66 -5.14 -14.99 -10.18
C GLY A 66 -6.08 -13.86 -10.59
N ASN A 67 -5.71 -12.63 -10.24
CA ASN A 67 -6.59 -11.47 -10.39
C ASN A 67 -6.41 -10.73 -11.74
N ILE A 68 -6.06 -11.46 -12.81
CA ILE A 68 -5.77 -10.86 -14.12
C ILE A 68 -6.43 -11.66 -15.24
N PHE A 69 -7.12 -10.96 -16.13
CA PHE A 69 -7.59 -11.42 -17.44
C PHE A 69 -6.75 -10.81 -18.56
N ALA A 70 -6.85 -11.38 -19.75
CA ALA A 70 -6.26 -10.81 -20.96
C ALA A 70 -7.25 -10.79 -22.12
N SER A 71 -6.99 -9.96 -23.12
CA SER A 71 -7.80 -9.80 -24.32
C SER A 71 -6.91 -9.52 -25.51
N SER A 72 -7.20 -10.11 -26.67
CA SER A 72 -6.51 -9.83 -27.93
C SER A 72 -7.05 -8.57 -28.63
N ASN A 73 -8.34 -8.28 -28.48
CA ASN A 73 -9.04 -7.17 -29.13
C ASN A 73 -9.39 -6.01 -28.16
N GLY A 74 -9.11 -6.17 -26.87
CA GLY A 74 -9.39 -5.20 -25.81
C GLY A 74 -10.84 -5.17 -25.31
N LYS A 75 -11.73 -6.01 -25.88
CA LYS A 75 -13.16 -6.08 -25.57
C LYS A 75 -13.53 -7.41 -24.91
N ASP A 76 -13.08 -8.51 -25.51
CA ASP A 76 -13.41 -9.87 -25.05
C ASP A 76 -12.26 -10.37 -24.19
N TYR A 77 -12.50 -10.40 -22.87
CA TYR A 77 -11.51 -10.82 -21.89
C TYR A 77 -11.67 -12.31 -21.59
N GLU A 78 -10.60 -13.05 -21.80
CA GLU A 78 -10.53 -14.49 -21.62
C GLU A 78 -9.36 -14.86 -20.70
N LYS A 79 -9.36 -16.12 -20.24
CA LYS A 79 -8.25 -16.68 -19.45
C LYS A 79 -7.29 -17.51 -20.29
N ASP A 80 -7.72 -18.04 -21.43
CA ASP A 80 -7.00 -19.08 -22.15
C ASP A 80 -6.63 -18.59 -23.55
N PHE A 81 -5.34 -18.61 -23.88
CA PHE A 81 -4.82 -18.20 -25.18
C PHE A 81 -3.93 -19.28 -25.77
N LYS A 82 -3.94 -19.44 -27.09
CA LYS A 82 -3.14 -20.45 -27.79
C LYS A 82 -2.02 -19.80 -28.58
N LEU A 83 -0.84 -20.40 -28.53
CA LEU A 83 0.33 -20.00 -29.31
C LEU A 83 0.95 -21.24 -29.96
N ILE A 84 1.21 -21.20 -31.25
CA ILE A 84 1.84 -22.33 -31.96
C ILE A 84 3.33 -22.07 -32.09
N PHE A 85 4.16 -23.01 -31.65
CA PHE A 85 5.60 -22.88 -31.77
C PHE A 85 6.06 -23.22 -33.18
N HIS A 86 6.68 -22.24 -33.83
CA HIS A 86 7.32 -22.37 -35.14
C HIS A 86 8.70 -21.74 -35.08
N LEU A 87 9.75 -22.51 -35.38
CA LEU A 87 11.14 -22.08 -35.28
C LEU A 87 11.42 -20.85 -36.14
N GLN A 88 10.78 -20.76 -37.30
CA GLN A 88 10.98 -19.67 -38.27
C GLN A 88 10.04 -18.46 -38.05
N ARG A 89 8.98 -18.56 -37.24
CA ARG A 89 7.90 -17.55 -37.20
C ARG A 89 7.82 -16.72 -35.91
N LYS A 90 8.87 -16.66 -35.08
CA LYS A 90 8.95 -15.83 -33.85
C LYS A 90 7.59 -15.70 -33.13
N PRO A 91 7.05 -16.78 -32.55
CA PRO A 91 5.67 -16.81 -32.07
C PRO A 91 5.48 -15.76 -30.98
N ARG A 92 4.65 -14.75 -31.29
CA ARG A 92 4.42 -13.53 -30.52
C ARG A 92 2.92 -13.36 -30.30
N LEU A 93 2.53 -13.09 -29.06
CA LEU A 93 1.16 -12.79 -28.68
C LEU A 93 1.14 -11.43 -27.97
N GLU A 94 0.43 -10.47 -28.55
CA GLU A 94 0.20 -9.17 -27.93
C GLU A 94 -1.19 -9.15 -27.32
N LEU A 95 -1.27 -8.86 -26.02
CA LEU A 95 -2.52 -8.89 -25.27
C LEU A 95 -2.68 -7.62 -24.43
N GLN A 96 -3.92 -7.26 -24.19
CA GLN A 96 -4.31 -6.27 -23.21
C GLN A 96 -4.81 -6.97 -21.94
N ILE A 97 -4.19 -6.67 -20.80
CA ILE A 97 -4.53 -7.24 -19.50
C ILE A 97 -5.40 -6.28 -18.68
N LYS A 98 -6.30 -6.87 -17.89
CA LYS A 98 -7.18 -6.16 -16.96
C LYS A 98 -7.35 -6.96 -15.68
N GLU A 99 -7.60 -6.28 -14.57
CA GLU A 99 -7.99 -6.91 -13.31
C GLU A 99 -9.31 -7.68 -13.40
N VAL A 100 -9.41 -8.79 -12.67
CA VAL A 100 -10.66 -9.57 -12.53
C VAL A 100 -11.56 -8.90 -11.48
N ASP A 101 -10.97 -8.57 -10.33
CA ASP A 101 -11.58 -7.93 -9.18
C ASP A 101 -10.76 -6.69 -8.80
N GLU A 102 -11.41 -5.53 -8.84
CA GLU A 102 -10.81 -4.23 -8.51
C GLU A 102 -10.42 -4.11 -7.03
N PHE A 103 -11.05 -4.89 -6.15
CA PHE A 103 -10.77 -4.89 -4.71
C PHE A 103 -9.75 -5.97 -4.31
N GLY A 104 -9.45 -6.89 -5.22
CA GLY A 104 -8.49 -7.95 -5.04
C GLY A 104 -7.08 -7.43 -4.73
N ASN A 105 -6.30 -8.21 -3.98
CA ASN A 105 -4.93 -7.85 -3.56
C ASN A 105 -4.83 -6.51 -2.79
N TYR A 106 -5.77 -6.19 -1.89
CA TYR A 106 -5.83 -4.89 -1.19
C TYR A 106 -4.51 -4.46 -0.53
N SER A 107 -3.74 -5.41 0.01
CA SER A 107 -2.46 -5.14 0.69
C SER A 107 -1.29 -4.88 -0.26
N CYS A 108 -1.50 -4.87 -1.59
CA CYS A 108 -0.45 -4.70 -2.59
C CYS A 108 -0.78 -3.55 -3.55
N PRO A 109 0.20 -2.71 -3.92
CA PRO A 109 0.01 -1.66 -4.94
C PRO A 109 -0.16 -2.21 -6.37
N HIS A 110 -0.09 -3.53 -6.55
CA HIS A 110 -0.24 -4.20 -7.84
C HIS A 110 -1.28 -5.31 -7.73
N TYR A 111 -2.10 -5.49 -8.78
CA TYR A 111 -2.84 -6.72 -8.99
C TYR A 111 -1.85 -7.84 -9.35
N LYS A 112 -2.03 -9.01 -8.74
CA LYS A 112 -1.15 -10.17 -8.91
C LYS A 112 -1.84 -11.21 -9.78
N GLY A 113 -1.12 -11.70 -10.78
CA GLY A 113 -1.55 -12.83 -11.60
C GLY A 113 -0.37 -13.72 -11.98
N THR A 114 -0.66 -14.81 -12.66
CA THR A 114 0.35 -15.73 -13.19
C THR A 114 -0.15 -16.33 -14.48
N ILE A 115 0.74 -16.42 -15.48
CA ILE A 115 0.49 -17.12 -16.73
C ILE A 115 1.07 -18.51 -16.60
N VAL A 116 0.23 -19.53 -16.75
CA VAL A 116 0.61 -20.93 -16.70
C VAL A 116 0.61 -21.48 -18.11
N ILE A 117 1.73 -22.04 -18.55
CA ILE A 117 1.89 -22.54 -19.93
C ILE A 117 1.84 -24.07 -19.93
N TYR A 118 0.93 -24.63 -20.72
CA TYR A 118 0.76 -26.06 -20.93
C TYR A 118 1.18 -26.46 -22.33
N LYS A 119 1.80 -27.63 -22.46
CA LYS A 119 2.19 -28.21 -23.75
C LYS A 119 1.07 -29.07 -24.28
N ILE A 120 0.61 -28.79 -25.50
CA ILE A 120 -0.31 -29.64 -26.24
C ILE A 120 0.45 -30.14 -27.48
N PRO A 121 0.91 -31.40 -27.47
CA PRO A 121 1.65 -31.96 -28.60
C PRO A 121 0.73 -32.10 -29.82
N LYS A 122 1.29 -31.88 -31.01
CA LYS A 122 0.54 -31.83 -32.28
C LYS A 122 -0.30 -33.08 -32.54
N GLU A 123 0.16 -34.26 -32.11
CA GLU A 123 -0.55 -35.53 -32.30
C GLU A 123 -1.90 -35.57 -31.57
N LYS A 124 -2.06 -34.82 -30.47
CA LYS A 124 -3.32 -34.72 -29.70
C LYS A 124 -4.30 -33.66 -30.23
N VAL A 125 -3.84 -32.77 -31.12
CA VAL A 125 -4.67 -31.67 -31.66
C VAL A 125 -5.64 -32.17 -32.74
N VAL A 126 -5.24 -33.17 -33.52
CA VAL A 126 -6.00 -33.67 -34.69
C VAL A 126 -7.30 -34.38 -34.29
N HIS A 127 -7.39 -34.93 -33.07
CA HIS A 127 -8.60 -35.63 -32.60
C HIS A 127 -9.70 -34.72 -32.02
N ASN A 128 -9.44 -33.42 -31.85
CA ASN A 128 -10.35 -32.48 -31.16
C ASN A 128 -10.90 -31.39 -32.10
N LEU A 129 -11.34 -31.74 -33.30
CA LEU A 129 -11.88 -30.76 -34.25
C LEU A 129 -13.34 -30.34 -33.94
N ASP A 130 -14.10 -31.13 -33.17
CA ASP A 130 -15.55 -30.94 -33.00
C ASP A 130 -16.04 -30.52 -31.60
N GLN A 131 -15.16 -30.25 -30.63
CA GLN A 131 -15.59 -29.85 -29.28
C GLN A 131 -15.00 -28.50 -28.88
N SER A 132 -15.77 -27.45 -29.21
CA SER A 132 -15.81 -26.25 -28.41
C SER A 132 -16.06 -26.63 -26.94
N LEU A 133 -15.23 -26.09 -26.04
CA LEU A 133 -15.53 -25.98 -24.61
C LEU A 133 -15.68 -27.33 -23.89
N ILE A 134 -14.58 -27.86 -23.40
CA ILE A 134 -14.36 -28.27 -22.01
C ILE A 134 -12.95 -28.82 -22.02
N LEU A 135 -12.06 -28.09 -21.36
CA LEU A 135 -10.79 -28.63 -20.95
C LEU A 135 -11.14 -29.78 -20.00
N ASP A 136 -11.15 -31.00 -20.52
CA ASP A 136 -11.39 -32.20 -19.74
C ASP A 136 -10.54 -32.13 -18.46
N GLU A 137 -11.21 -31.99 -17.32
CA GLU A 137 -10.61 -31.67 -16.01
C GLU A 137 -9.60 -32.75 -15.56
N ASN A 138 -9.53 -33.87 -16.29
CA ASN A 138 -8.76 -35.06 -15.93
C ASN A 138 -7.50 -35.32 -16.76
N HIS A 139 -7.09 -34.43 -17.66
CA HIS A 139 -5.78 -34.56 -18.32
C HIS A 139 -4.74 -33.70 -17.59
N HIS A 140 -4.11 -34.29 -16.56
CA HIS A 140 -3.01 -33.72 -15.77
C HIS A 140 -1.76 -33.44 -16.64
N HIS A 141 -1.84 -32.46 -17.53
CA HIS A 141 -0.67 -31.90 -18.16
C HIS A 141 0.04 -31.00 -17.14
N LEU A 142 1.16 -31.48 -16.61
CA LEU A 142 2.05 -30.69 -15.77
C LEU A 142 2.40 -29.38 -16.52
N PRO A 143 2.24 -28.22 -15.88
CA PRO A 143 2.57 -26.96 -16.53
C PRO A 143 4.07 -26.92 -16.81
N ILE A 144 4.45 -26.53 -18.02
CA ILE A 144 5.85 -26.48 -18.45
C ILE A 144 6.56 -25.31 -17.76
N CYS A 145 5.86 -24.18 -17.66
CA CYS A 145 6.38 -23.01 -16.98
C CYS A 145 5.26 -22.13 -16.43
N LYS A 146 5.64 -21.29 -15.47
CA LYS A 146 4.78 -20.29 -14.84
C LYS A 146 5.50 -18.95 -14.88
N LEU A 147 4.82 -17.94 -15.38
CA LEU A 147 5.35 -16.58 -15.50
C LEU A 147 4.54 -15.65 -14.58
N PRO A 148 5.17 -15.05 -13.55
CA PRO A 148 4.48 -14.12 -12.67
C PRO A 148 4.13 -12.83 -13.41
N LEU A 149 2.94 -12.30 -13.17
CA LEU A 149 2.41 -11.09 -13.79
C LEU A 149 2.02 -10.07 -12.71
N LYS A 150 2.40 -8.81 -12.91
CA LYS A 150 2.06 -7.70 -12.00
C LYS A 150 1.47 -6.56 -12.81
N LEU A 151 0.27 -6.12 -12.43
CA LEU A 151 -0.39 -4.96 -13.03
C LEU A 151 -0.49 -3.85 -11.98
N PRO A 152 0.11 -2.67 -12.17
CA PRO A 152 -0.03 -1.55 -11.24
C PRO A 152 -1.49 -1.16 -11.04
N LYS A 153 -1.90 -0.96 -9.79
CA LYS A 153 -3.20 -0.39 -9.48
C LYS A 153 -3.19 1.10 -9.78
N HIS A 154 -4.32 1.61 -10.25
CA HIS A 154 -4.52 3.05 -10.30
C HIS A 154 -4.40 3.61 -8.88
N LYS A 155 -3.63 4.71 -8.73
CA LYS A 155 -3.64 5.48 -7.49
C LYS A 155 -5.04 6.05 -7.33
N LYS A 156 -5.92 5.32 -6.63
CA LYS A 156 -7.14 5.92 -6.09
C LYS A 156 -6.63 7.02 -5.17
N LEU A 157 -6.79 8.28 -5.58
CA LEU A 157 -6.64 9.41 -4.68
C LEU A 157 -7.72 9.21 -3.63
N ILE A 158 -7.38 8.47 -2.58
CA ILE A 158 -8.20 8.41 -1.38
C ILE A 158 -8.03 9.82 -0.81
N ASN A 159 -8.89 10.73 -1.26
CA ASN A 159 -9.23 11.91 -0.51
C ASN A 159 -9.88 11.36 0.75
N ARG A 160 -9.06 10.94 1.72
CA ARG A 160 -9.52 10.92 3.09
C ARG A 160 -9.95 12.34 3.32
N PRO A 161 -11.26 12.62 3.54
CA PRO A 161 -11.58 13.90 4.14
C PRO A 161 -10.64 14.02 5.33
N GLN A 162 -9.92 15.15 5.44
CA GLN A 162 -9.23 15.48 6.68
C GLN A 162 -10.21 15.13 7.77
N SER A 163 -9.87 14.12 8.58
CA SER A 163 -10.73 13.62 9.66
C SER A 163 -11.38 14.84 10.24
N THR A 164 -12.70 14.99 10.05
CA THR A 164 -13.41 16.19 10.48
C THR A 164 -12.98 16.34 11.92
N LYS A 165 -12.15 17.35 12.21
CA LYS A 165 -11.85 17.69 13.58
C LYS A 165 -13.23 18.10 14.05
N ILE A 166 -13.93 17.19 14.72
CA ILE A 166 -15.10 17.55 15.47
C ILE A 166 -14.50 18.53 16.47
N ILE A 167 -14.58 19.82 16.14
CA ILE A 167 -14.39 20.90 17.08
C ILE A 167 -15.61 20.71 17.97
N SER A 168 -15.46 19.84 18.97
CA SER A 168 -16.49 19.66 19.95
C SER A 168 -16.55 20.99 20.68
N THR A 169 -17.63 21.73 20.49
CA THR A 169 -18.05 22.84 21.34
C THR A 169 -18.48 22.30 22.72
N ASP A 170 -17.73 21.34 23.24
CA ASP A 170 -17.88 20.82 24.59
C ASP A 170 -17.15 21.81 25.50
N PRO A 171 -17.85 22.55 26.38
CA PRO A 171 -17.22 23.50 27.29
C PRO A 171 -16.15 22.85 28.16
N VAL A 172 -16.24 21.53 28.42
CA VAL A 172 -15.22 20.77 29.15
C VAL A 172 -13.95 20.57 28.32
N GLY A 173 -14.09 20.40 27.00
CA GLY A 173 -12.97 20.28 26.07
C GLY A 173 -12.14 21.56 26.01
N ALA A 174 -12.81 22.71 25.84
CA ALA A 174 -12.18 24.02 25.80
C ALA A 174 -11.49 24.38 27.12
N LEU A 175 -12.14 24.10 28.26
CA LEU A 175 -11.53 24.33 29.57
C LEU A 175 -10.24 23.51 29.77
N TRP A 176 -10.22 22.25 29.32
CA TRP A 176 -9.00 21.46 29.36
C TRP A 176 -7.89 22.05 28.49
N ASP A 177 -8.20 22.48 27.27
CA ASP A 177 -7.18 22.97 26.36
C ASP A 177 -6.58 24.28 26.90
N ASN A 178 -7.39 25.17 27.47
CA ASN A 178 -6.93 26.37 28.17
C ASN A 178 -6.07 26.04 29.41
N LEU A 179 -6.47 25.05 30.21
CA LEU A 179 -5.69 24.61 31.38
C LEU A 179 -4.33 24.03 31.00
N LEU A 180 -4.27 23.24 29.92
CA LEU A 180 -3.01 22.66 29.45
C LEU A 180 -2.09 23.71 28.84
N HIS A 181 -2.66 24.72 28.18
CA HIS A 181 -1.89 25.86 27.66
C HIS A 181 -1.31 26.69 28.80
N TRP A 182 -2.12 27.06 29.79
CA TRP A 182 -1.64 27.73 31.01
C TRP A 182 -0.53 26.93 31.71
N LEU A 183 -0.71 25.62 31.89
CA LEU A 183 0.32 24.79 32.50
C LEU A 183 1.61 24.78 31.67
N ALA A 184 1.51 24.85 30.35
CA ALA A 184 2.66 24.87 29.46
C ALA A 184 3.45 26.19 29.56
N GLU A 185 2.77 27.31 29.80
CA GLU A 185 3.42 28.62 30.06
C GLU A 185 4.17 28.64 31.40
N GLU A 186 3.63 28.00 32.43
CA GLU A 186 4.21 27.99 33.79
C GLU A 186 5.35 26.98 33.99
N LEU A 187 5.51 26.04 33.07
CA LEU A 187 6.52 24.98 33.16
C LEU A 187 7.83 25.42 32.48
N SER A 188 8.88 25.58 33.29
CA SER A 188 10.24 25.72 32.78
C SER A 188 10.73 24.45 32.08
N GLU A 189 11.76 24.57 31.23
CA GLU A 189 12.32 23.45 30.46
C GLU A 189 12.74 22.26 31.35
N GLU A 190 13.38 22.54 32.49
CA GLU A 190 13.79 21.50 33.44
C GLU A 190 12.59 20.76 34.05
N ASN A 191 11.53 21.49 34.38
CA ASN A 191 10.31 20.91 34.93
C ASN A 191 9.57 20.11 33.87
N ALA A 192 9.55 20.57 32.63
CA ALA A 192 8.98 19.86 31.49
C ALA A 192 9.72 18.54 31.20
N ALA A 193 11.05 18.52 31.28
CA ALA A 193 11.85 17.31 31.12
C ALA A 193 11.55 16.27 32.21
N ARG A 194 11.48 16.71 33.49
CA ARG A 194 11.09 15.85 34.62
C ARG A 194 9.66 15.35 34.47
N LEU A 195 8.74 16.21 34.04
CA LEU A 195 7.35 15.86 33.80
C LEU A 195 7.22 14.81 32.70
N SER A 196 7.89 15.01 31.56
CA SER A 196 7.91 14.07 30.42
C SER A 196 8.42 12.68 30.80
N SER A 197 9.35 12.62 31.76
CA SER A 197 9.90 11.37 32.28
C SER A 197 8.96 10.67 33.28
N SER A 198 8.11 11.44 33.96
CA SER A 198 7.12 10.93 34.92
C SER A 198 5.79 10.51 34.26
N LEU A 199 5.42 11.18 33.16
CA LEU A 199 4.21 10.86 32.39
C LEU A 199 4.44 9.58 31.58
N PRO A 200 3.42 8.70 31.45
CA PRO A 200 3.51 7.48 30.64
C PRO A 200 3.44 7.79 29.13
N VAL A 201 4.38 8.58 28.61
CA VAL A 201 4.51 8.94 27.20
C VAL A 201 5.73 8.24 26.60
N ARG A 202 5.61 7.74 25.37
CA ARG A 202 6.73 7.07 24.68
C ARG A 202 7.80 8.09 24.30
N ARG A 203 9.08 7.71 24.45
CA ARG A 203 10.24 8.55 24.05
C ARG A 203 10.16 9.03 22.60
N SER A 204 9.73 8.16 21.69
CA SER A 204 9.54 8.51 20.28
C SER A 204 8.51 9.63 20.05
N THR A 205 7.50 9.75 20.93
CA THR A 205 6.52 10.84 20.87
C THR A 205 7.13 12.16 21.35
N VAL A 206 7.97 12.12 22.39
CA VAL A 206 8.68 13.30 22.90
C VAL A 206 9.65 13.85 21.84
N GLU A 207 10.39 12.98 21.16
CA GLU A 207 11.28 13.37 20.06
C GLU A 207 10.52 13.93 18.87
N LEU A 208 9.38 13.34 18.51
CA LEU A 208 8.53 13.84 17.44
C LEU A 208 8.02 15.26 17.71
N ILE A 209 7.58 15.55 18.95
CA ILE A 209 7.09 16.88 19.35
C ILE A 209 8.22 17.91 19.24
N ARG A 210 9.44 17.56 19.71
CA ARG A 210 10.62 18.42 19.58
C ARG A 210 10.96 18.76 18.13
N LEU A 211 10.84 17.78 17.22
CA LEU A 211 11.07 17.98 15.79
C LEU A 211 9.98 18.83 15.12
N LYS A 212 8.76 18.83 15.67
CA LYS A 212 7.61 19.53 15.08
C LYS A 212 7.64 21.04 15.33
N SER A 213 8.09 21.46 16.51
CA SER A 213 8.15 22.88 16.90
C SER A 213 9.53 23.25 17.44
N PRO A 214 10.58 23.30 16.60
CA PRO A 214 11.93 23.65 17.04
C PRO A 214 12.00 25.14 17.39
N GLY A 215 11.96 25.46 18.68
CA GLY A 215 12.12 26.83 19.19
C GLY A 215 10.97 27.38 20.03
N ASP A 216 9.82 26.71 20.06
CA ASP A 216 8.70 27.07 20.95
C ASP A 216 8.55 26.05 22.07
N LEU A 217 9.08 26.38 23.25
CA LEU A 217 9.04 25.49 24.41
C LEU A 217 7.61 25.32 24.93
N THR A 218 6.83 26.40 24.96
CA THR A 218 5.43 26.38 25.43
C THR A 218 4.59 25.46 24.56
N GLU A 219 4.72 25.57 23.23
CA GLU A 219 3.98 24.71 22.31
C GLU A 219 4.42 23.24 22.41
N GLN A 220 5.72 22.97 22.61
CA GLN A 220 6.20 21.61 22.85
C GLN A 220 5.61 20.99 24.13
N ILE A 221 5.54 21.76 25.22
CA ILE A 221 4.97 21.29 26.49
C ILE A 221 3.46 21.08 26.35
N HIS A 222 2.77 22.02 25.70
CA HIS A 222 1.33 21.93 25.45
C HIS A 222 0.99 20.69 24.60
N GLU A 223 1.73 20.43 23.53
CA GLU A 223 1.54 19.23 22.71
C GLU A 223 1.79 17.95 23.50
N LEU A 224 2.84 17.90 24.33
CA LEU A 224 3.15 16.75 25.19
C LEU A 224 1.98 16.44 26.13
N LEU A 225 1.43 17.45 26.79
CA LEU A 225 0.29 17.32 27.69
C LEU A 225 -0.98 16.87 26.94
N CYS A 226 -1.20 17.40 25.74
CA CYS A 226 -2.29 16.97 24.86
C CYS A 226 -2.18 15.50 24.46
N PHE A 227 -0.97 15.03 24.10
CA PHE A 227 -0.71 13.63 23.77
C PHE A 227 -0.96 12.72 24.97
N TRP A 228 -0.48 13.11 26.15
CA TRP A 228 -0.75 12.39 27.39
C TRP A 228 -2.26 12.29 27.68
N LYS A 229 -3.00 13.41 27.63
CA LYS A 229 -4.47 13.46 27.83
C LYS A 229 -5.22 12.51 26.88
N LYS A 230 -4.78 12.41 25.62
CA LYS A 230 -5.35 11.53 24.59
C LYS A 230 -5.00 10.05 24.78
N SER A 231 -3.87 9.76 25.42
CA SER A 231 -3.44 8.38 25.70
C SER A 231 -4.27 7.68 26.79
N LEU A 232 -4.98 8.45 27.62
CA LEU A 232 -5.74 7.95 28.76
C LEU A 232 -7.20 7.61 28.42
N PRO A 233 -7.78 6.57 29.04
CA PRO A 233 -9.21 6.27 28.95
C PRO A 233 -10.11 7.44 29.39
N LYS A 234 -11.32 7.53 28.85
CA LYS A 234 -12.28 8.59 29.18
C LYS A 234 -12.76 8.57 30.64
N SER A 235 -12.81 7.39 31.26
CA SER A 235 -13.24 7.20 32.66
C SER A 235 -12.18 7.57 33.71
N THR A 236 -10.97 7.93 33.27
CA THR A 236 -9.87 8.24 34.17
C THR A 236 -9.95 9.68 34.66
N ASP A 237 -9.78 9.88 35.97
CA ASP A 237 -9.63 11.21 36.57
C ASP A 237 -8.26 11.80 36.19
N LYS A 238 -8.25 12.53 35.07
CA LYS A 238 -7.04 13.12 34.48
C LYS A 238 -6.47 14.23 35.35
N VAL A 239 -7.31 15.01 36.04
CA VAL A 239 -6.85 16.12 36.90
C VAL A 239 -6.05 15.59 38.08
N ARG A 240 -6.58 14.56 38.75
CA ARG A 240 -5.90 13.93 39.88
C ARG A 240 -4.58 13.28 39.48
N LEU A 241 -4.51 12.68 38.29
CA LEU A 241 -3.26 12.11 37.77
C LEU A 241 -2.22 13.18 37.45
N LEU A 242 -2.61 14.25 36.76
CA LEU A 242 -1.69 15.33 36.42
C LEU A 242 -1.16 16.01 37.68
N ALA A 243 -2.04 16.31 38.65
CA ALA A 243 -1.65 16.86 39.95
C ALA A 243 -0.70 15.93 40.73
N ARG A 244 -0.86 14.60 40.62
CA ARG A 244 0.06 13.63 41.21
C ARG A 244 1.44 13.72 40.58
N HIS A 245 1.54 13.79 39.24
CA HIS A 245 2.82 13.92 38.54
C HIS A 245 3.50 15.26 38.82
N LEU A 246 2.74 16.36 38.89
CA LEU A 246 3.25 17.68 39.29
C LEU A 246 3.85 17.67 40.71
N ARG A 247 3.20 16.98 41.65
CA ARG A 247 3.75 16.77 43.00
C ARG A 247 5.03 15.92 42.99
N GLN A 248 5.11 14.92 42.12
CA GLN A 248 6.31 14.07 42.00
C GLN A 248 7.53 14.84 41.47
N ILE A 249 7.33 15.82 40.60
CA ILE A 249 8.43 16.68 40.09
C ILE A 249 8.78 17.84 41.04
N GLY A 250 8.08 17.96 42.18
CA GLY A 250 8.32 19.02 43.17
C GLY A 250 7.47 20.29 42.99
N ARG A 251 6.63 20.36 41.96
CA ARG A 251 5.74 21.50 41.69
C ARG A 251 4.37 21.32 42.35
N ARG A 252 4.35 21.38 43.69
CA ARG A 252 3.10 21.27 44.47
C ARG A 252 2.20 22.49 44.28
N ASP A 253 2.80 23.66 44.12
CA ASP A 253 2.17 24.92 43.75
C ASP A 253 1.24 24.75 42.54
N LEU A 254 1.79 24.29 41.41
CA LEU A 254 1.01 24.09 40.17
C LEU A 254 -0.03 22.98 40.32
N ALA A 255 0.23 21.96 41.15
CA ALA A 255 -0.71 20.88 41.38
C ALA A 255 -1.97 21.33 42.16
N GLU A 256 -1.82 22.29 43.07
CA GLU A 256 -2.92 22.87 43.84
C GLU A 256 -3.69 23.88 42.99
N GLU A 257 -2.97 24.72 42.25
CA GLU A 257 -3.56 25.70 41.35
C GLU A 257 -4.32 25.04 40.17
N LEU A 258 -3.80 23.94 39.63
CA LEU A 258 -4.49 23.15 38.60
C LEU A 258 -5.85 22.62 39.10
N LYS A 259 -5.89 22.10 40.34
CA LYS A 259 -7.13 21.61 40.94
C LYS A 259 -8.12 22.74 41.17
N PHE A 260 -7.64 23.85 41.72
CA PHE A 260 -8.44 25.03 41.95
C PHE A 260 -9.05 25.57 40.65
N LYS A 261 -8.24 25.74 39.59
CA LYS A 261 -8.71 26.25 38.29
C LYS A 261 -9.68 25.29 37.59
N TRP A 262 -9.52 23.98 37.80
CA TRP A 262 -10.46 22.96 37.32
C TRP A 262 -11.80 23.01 38.06
N GLU A 263 -11.77 23.07 39.40
CA GLU A 263 -12.98 23.09 40.25
C GLU A 263 -13.78 24.38 40.09
N GLN A 264 -13.09 25.52 40.02
CA GLN A 264 -13.70 26.84 39.85
C GLN A 264 -14.02 27.19 38.40
N LYS A 265 -13.69 26.29 37.46
CA LYS A 265 -13.98 26.47 36.03
C LYS A 265 -13.49 27.81 35.47
N VAL A 266 -12.35 28.32 35.95
CA VAL A 266 -11.83 29.69 35.75
C VAL A 266 -11.69 30.09 34.27
N PHE A 267 -11.59 29.11 33.37
CA PHE A 267 -11.47 29.30 31.92
C PHE A 267 -12.77 29.06 31.13
N THR A 268 -13.93 29.08 31.79
CA THR A 268 -15.25 28.87 31.15
C THR A 268 -15.93 30.19 30.76
N GLU A 269 -15.48 31.31 31.30
CA GLU A 269 -15.94 32.62 30.86
C GLU A 269 -15.18 33.05 29.60
N PRO A 270 -15.88 33.43 28.52
CA PRO A 270 -15.21 34.08 27.41
C PRO A 270 -14.60 35.38 27.92
N GLN A 271 -13.27 35.51 27.88
CA GLN A 271 -12.62 36.81 28.02
C GLN A 271 -13.16 37.71 26.91
N GLN A 272 -14.16 38.53 27.23
CA GLN A 272 -14.47 39.75 26.48
C GLN A 272 -13.26 40.67 26.65
N TRP A 273 -12.28 40.52 25.77
CA TRP A 273 -11.22 41.49 25.65
C TRP A 273 -11.79 42.74 24.99
N PHE A 274 -11.64 43.86 25.70
CA PHE A 274 -12.02 45.21 25.33
C PHE A 274 -11.63 45.57 23.89
N ASP A 275 -12.62 45.89 23.05
CA ASP A 275 -12.42 46.92 22.03
C ASP A 275 -12.53 48.28 22.73
N LYS A 276 -11.38 48.84 23.07
CA LYS A 276 -11.23 50.30 23.22
C LYS A 276 -10.93 50.88 21.85
N THR A 277 -11.99 51.34 21.21
CA THR A 277 -12.05 52.46 20.25
C THR A 277 -13.26 53.25 20.72
N GLU A 278 -13.21 54.49 21.19
CA GLU A 278 -12.32 55.64 20.97
C GLU A 278 -12.11 56.43 22.28
#